data_AF-A0AA35RZG9-F1
#
_entry.id   AF-A0AA35RZG9-F1
#
_cell.length_a   1.000
_cell.length_b   1.000
_cell.length_c   1.000
_cell.angle_alpha   90.00
_cell.angle_beta   90.00
_cell.angle_gamma   90.00
#
_symmetry.space_group_name_H-M   'P 1'
#
loop_
_entity.id
_entity.type
_entity.pdbx_description
1 polymer ?
#
loop_
_entity_poly.entity_id
_entity_poly.type
_entity_poly.pdbx_seq_one_letter_code
_entity_poly.pdbx_strand_id
1 'polypeptide(L)'
;MTVGIEDFAEVQAALWAARSKWYNIGIRLKLDVRELDNIDAETRFGLDDKFNLMIKTRFNKIEPCTWRDLYDALNHPTVAMSDVANRLSAKLTARILT
;
A
#
# COMPACT_ATOMS: atom_id res chain seq x y z
N MET A 1 -10.66 -13.71 8.29
CA MET A 1 -10.55 -13.76 6.82
C MET A 1 -9.36 -12.92 6.41
N THR A 2 -8.24 -13.56 6.06
CA THR A 2 -7.09 -12.91 5.43
C THR A 2 -7.46 -12.59 3.99
N VAL A 3 -7.72 -11.32 3.71
CA VAL A 3 -7.99 -10.84 2.35
C VAL A 3 -6.70 -10.95 1.55
N GLY A 4 -6.65 -11.89 0.61
CA GLY A 4 -5.52 -12.05 -0.30
C GLY A 4 -5.45 -10.88 -1.28
N ILE A 5 -4.23 -10.43 -1.57
CA ILE A 5 -3.91 -9.37 -2.56
C ILE A 5 -4.38 -9.72 -3.99
N GLU A 6 -4.91 -10.91 -4.22
CA GLU A 6 -5.22 -11.47 -5.53
C GLU A 6 -6.63 -11.11 -6.05
N ASP A 7 -7.55 -10.66 -5.18
CA ASP A 7 -8.92 -10.23 -5.54
C ASP A 7 -9.01 -8.80 -6.12
N PHE A 8 -7.88 -8.24 -6.56
CA PHE A 8 -7.62 -6.80 -6.54
C PHE A 8 -7.38 -6.16 -7.91
N ALA A 9 -7.87 -6.64 -9.06
CA ALA A 9 -7.49 -6.04 -10.37
C ALA A 9 -7.64 -4.49 -10.44
N GLU A 10 -8.76 -3.93 -9.97
CA GLU A 10 -8.94 -2.47 -9.91
C GLU A 10 -8.17 -1.79 -8.78
N VAL A 11 -7.97 -2.48 -7.67
CA VAL A 11 -7.17 -1.94 -6.56
C VAL A 11 -5.68 -2.01 -6.88
N GLN A 12 -5.22 -3.00 -7.64
CA GLN A 12 -3.89 -3.09 -8.24
C GLN A 12 -3.70 -1.91 -9.18
N ALA A 13 -4.67 -1.59 -10.04
CA ALA A 13 -4.58 -0.40 -10.88
C ALA A 13 -4.50 0.90 -10.07
N ALA A 14 -5.29 1.02 -9.00
CA ALA A 14 -5.26 2.17 -8.10
C ALA A 14 -3.91 2.27 -7.34
N LEU A 15 -3.42 1.15 -6.81
CA LEU A 15 -2.13 1.06 -6.13
C LEU A 15 -0.95 1.28 -7.09
N TRP A 16 -1.06 0.86 -8.35
CA TRP A 16 -0.09 1.17 -9.40
C TRP A 16 0.02 2.67 -9.66
N ALA A 17 -1.08 3.43 -9.58
CA ALA A 17 -1.01 4.88 -9.67
C ALA A 17 -0.22 5.51 -8.51
N ALA A 18 -0.19 4.84 -7.35
CA ALA A 18 0.51 5.29 -6.16
C ALA A 18 1.96 4.76 -6.04
N ARG A 19 2.40 3.83 -6.91
CA ARG A 19 3.71 3.15 -6.81
C ARG A 19 4.91 4.07 -6.81
N SER A 20 4.83 5.21 -7.52
CA SER A 20 5.92 6.19 -7.56
C SER A 20 6.17 6.85 -6.20
N LYS A 21 5.20 6.74 -5.28
CA LYS A 21 5.27 7.27 -3.90
C LYS A 21 5.45 6.17 -2.86
N TRP A 22 5.89 4.97 -3.27
CA TRP A 22 6.00 3.79 -2.40
C TRP A 22 6.75 4.07 -1.09
N TYR A 23 7.84 4.85 -1.12
CA TYR A 23 8.65 5.16 0.05
C TYR A 23 7.85 5.96 1.09
N ASN A 24 7.19 7.04 0.65
CA ASN A 24 6.34 7.86 1.51
C ASN A 24 5.15 7.07 2.06
N ILE A 25 4.56 6.19 1.24
CA ILE A 25 3.50 5.29 1.68
C ILE A 25 4.03 4.34 2.77
N GLY A 26 5.22 3.76 2.57
CA GLY A 26 5.86 2.87 3.54
C GLY A 26 6.11 3.55 4.90
N ILE A 27 6.60 4.79 4.90
CA ILE A 27 6.74 5.60 6.13
C ILE A 27 5.39 5.75 6.84
N ARG A 28 4.34 6.10 6.08
CA ARG A 28 2.99 6.27 6.66
C ARG A 28 2.41 4.98 7.18
N LEU A 29 2.75 3.86 6.56
CA LEU A 29 2.45 2.53 7.03
C LEU A 29 3.34 2.08 8.21
N LYS A 30 4.21 2.95 8.73
CA LYS A 30 5.10 2.66 9.89
C LYS A 30 6.13 1.55 9.60
N LEU A 31 6.59 1.43 8.36
CA LEU A 31 7.83 0.69 8.10
C LEU A 31 9.03 1.48 8.63
N ASP A 32 10.04 0.75 9.10
CA ASP A 32 11.29 1.37 9.54
C ASP A 32 12.03 1.94 8.33
N VAL A 33 12.67 3.09 8.50
CA VAL A 33 13.42 3.75 7.42
C VAL A 33 14.52 2.84 6.89
N ARG A 34 15.18 2.04 7.73
CA ARG A 34 16.20 1.07 7.29
C ARG A 34 15.60 -0.05 6.45
N GLU A 35 14.38 -0.50 6.75
CA GLU A 35 13.68 -1.48 5.92
C GLU A 35 13.38 -0.90 4.53
N LEU A 36 12.98 0.37 4.48
CA LEU A 36 12.73 1.06 3.22
C LEU A 36 14.02 1.30 2.43
N ASP A 37 15.09 1.73 3.08
CA ASP A 37 16.39 1.96 2.45
C ASP A 37 16.97 0.64 1.90
N ASN A 38 16.78 -0.48 2.60
CA ASN A 38 17.17 -1.80 2.11
C ASN A 38 16.39 -2.20 0.83
N ILE A 39 15.11 -1.85 0.76
CA ILE A 39 14.30 -2.07 -0.45
C ILE A 39 14.76 -1.14 -1.58
N ASP A 40 15.12 0.10 -1.27
CA ASP A 40 15.56 1.06 -2.28
C ASP A 40 16.95 0.75 -2.84
N ALA A 41 17.85 0.25 -1.98
CA ALA A 41 19.21 -0.15 -2.32
C ALA A 41 19.28 -1.37 -3.25
N GLU A 42 18.21 -2.17 -3.35
CA GLU A 42 18.16 -3.29 -4.29
C GLU A 42 17.98 -2.79 -5.73
N THR A 43 19.10 -2.69 -6.44
CA THR A 43 19.17 -2.11 -7.79
C THR A 43 18.45 -2.94 -8.85
N ARG A 44 18.14 -4.21 -8.57
CA ARG A 44 17.37 -5.08 -9.48
C ARG A 44 15.88 -4.77 -9.47
N PHE A 45 15.38 -4.03 -8.47
CA PHE A 45 13.95 -3.78 -8.31
C PHE A 45 13.53 -2.50 -9.03
N GLY A 46 12.58 -2.65 -9.95
CA GLY A 46 11.82 -1.53 -10.49
C GLY A 46 10.88 -0.94 -9.44
N LEU A 47 10.21 0.17 -9.76
CA LEU A 47 9.24 0.79 -8.85
C LEU A 47 8.11 -0.17 -8.43
N ASP A 48 7.67 -1.03 -9.35
CA ASP A 48 6.64 -2.03 -9.07
C ASP A 48 7.14 -3.08 -8.06
N ASP A 49 8.38 -3.55 -8.21
CA ASP A 49 8.99 -4.52 -7.29
C ASP A 49 9.18 -3.93 -5.90
N LYS A 50 9.70 -2.68 -5.83
CA LYS A 50 9.88 -1.95 -4.56
C LYS A 50 8.56 -1.74 -3.84
N PHE A 51 7.52 -1.31 -4.57
CA PHE A 51 6.18 -1.13 -4.01
C PHE A 51 5.58 -2.46 -3.51
N ASN A 52 5.65 -3.52 -4.31
CA ASN A 52 5.13 -4.84 -3.94
C ASN A 52 5.85 -5.41 -2.72
N LEU A 53 7.18 -5.29 -2.66
CA LEU A 53 7.95 -5.76 -1.52
C LEU A 53 7.62 -4.95 -0.26
N MET A 54 7.51 -3.62 -0.37
CA MET A 54 7.11 -2.75 0.75
C MET A 54 5.75 -3.16 1.34
N ILE A 55 4.74 -3.37 0.49
CA ILE A 55 3.41 -3.80 0.95
C ILE A 55 3.49 -5.19 1.61
N LYS A 56 4.16 -6.16 0.99
CA LYS A 56 4.33 -7.51 1.57
C LYS A 56 5.04 -7.45 2.93
N THR A 57 6.14 -6.72 3.02
CA THR A 57 6.89 -6.53 4.27
C THR A 57 6.00 -5.95 5.35
N ARG A 58 5.16 -4.96 5.03
CA ARG A 58 4.25 -4.36 6.02
C ARG A 58 3.13 -5.31 6.46
N PHE A 59 2.48 -5.97 5.51
CA PHE A 59 1.33 -6.84 5.78
C PHE A 59 1.71 -8.15 6.46
N ASN A 60 2.97 -8.58 6.36
CA ASN A 60 3.48 -9.79 7.02
C ASN A 60 4.03 -9.54 8.44
N LYS A 61 4.00 -8.31 8.95
CA LYS A 61 4.37 -8.03 10.36
C LYS A 61 3.35 -8.62 11.32
N ILE A 62 3.79 -8.90 12.56
CA ILE A 62 2.97 -9.46 13.65
C ILE A 62 1.68 -8.65 13.88
N GLU A 63 1.78 -7.33 13.78
CA GLU A 63 0.62 -6.43 13.76
C GLU A 63 0.36 -6.01 12.29
N PRO A 64 -0.45 -6.76 11.53
CA PRO A 64 -0.70 -6.46 10.13
C PRO A 64 -1.44 -5.13 10.00
N CYS A 65 -1.10 -4.36 8.96
CA CYS A 65 -1.84 -3.13 8.68
C CYS A 65 -3.23 -3.50 8.14
N THR A 66 -4.20 -2.65 8.47
CA THR A 66 -5.55 -2.75 7.94
C THR A 66 -5.65 -2.00 6.62
N TRP A 67 -6.71 -2.27 5.85
CA TRP A 67 -7.03 -1.48 4.66
C TRP A 67 -7.32 -0.01 4.98
N ARG A 68 -7.76 0.28 6.21
CA ARG A 68 -7.94 1.66 6.69
C ARG A 68 -6.61 2.38 6.85
N ASP A 69 -5.59 1.70 7.37
CA ASP A 69 -4.25 2.30 7.48
C ASP A 69 -3.68 2.66 6.09
N LEU A 70 -3.94 1.81 5.09
CA LEU A 70 -3.55 2.08 3.71
C LEU A 70 -4.35 3.25 3.11
N TYR A 71 -5.65 3.33 3.38
CA TYR A 71 -6.49 4.47 2.99
C TYR A 71 -5.97 5.79 3.58
N ASP A 72 -5.67 5.80 4.88
CA ASP A 72 -5.16 6.97 5.59
C ASP A 72 -3.75 7.36 5.09
N ALA A 73 -2.90 6.38 4.78
CA ALA A 73 -1.60 6.62 4.19
C ALA A 73 -1.69 7.28 2.80
N LEU A 74 -2.61 6.82 1.95
CA LEU A 74 -2.81 7.36 0.61
C LEU A 74 -3.39 8.78 0.63
N ASN A 75 -4.27 9.08 1.59
CA ASN A 75 -4.84 10.42 1.79
C ASN A 75 -3.89 11.42 2.46
N HIS A 76 -2.79 10.96 3.05
CA HIS A 76 -1.87 11.84 3.76
C HIS A 76 -1.30 12.92 2.82
N PRO A 77 -1.15 14.19 3.25
CA PRO A 77 -0.70 15.28 2.38
C PRO A 77 0.63 15.04 1.65
N THR A 78 1.54 14.26 2.23
CA THR A 78 2.82 13.91 1.60
C THR A 78 2.70 12.85 0.50
N VAL A 79 1.61 12.09 0.50
CA VAL A 79 1.27 11.11 -0.53
C VAL A 79 0.27 11.73 -1.52
N ALA A 80 -0.76 12.42 -1.05
CA ALA A 80 -1.74 13.16 -1.83
C ALA A 80 -2.36 12.31 -2.96
N MET A 81 -2.73 11.07 -2.64
CA MET A 81 -3.38 10.12 -3.55
C MET A 81 -4.81 9.86 -3.10
N SER A 82 -5.56 10.93 -2.81
CA SER A 82 -6.93 10.84 -2.29
C SER A 82 -7.90 10.18 -3.26
N ASP A 83 -7.71 10.37 -4.57
CA ASP A 83 -8.52 9.71 -5.58
C ASP A 83 -8.33 8.19 -5.57
N VAL A 84 -7.09 7.74 -5.32
CA VAL A 84 -6.74 6.32 -5.15
C VAL A 84 -7.36 5.77 -3.86
N ALA A 85 -7.24 6.52 -2.76
CA ALA A 85 -7.83 6.15 -1.49
C ALA A 85 -9.35 6.01 -1.58
N ASN A 86 -10.04 6.95 -2.23
CA ASN A 86 -11.50 6.92 -2.39
C ASN A 86 -11.98 5.70 -3.21
N ARG A 87 -11.23 5.32 -4.25
CA ARG A 87 -11.49 4.08 -5.00
C ARG A 87 -11.31 2.83 -4.13
N LEU A 88 -10.33 2.84 -3.22
CA LEU A 88 -10.14 1.76 -2.24
C LEU A 88 -11.32 1.69 -1.25
N SER A 89 -11.77 2.82 -0.70
CA SER A 89 -12.86 2.88 0.29
C SER A 89 -14.20 2.43 -0.27
N ALA A 90 -14.58 2.88 -1.46
CA ALA A 90 -15.88 2.53 -2.07
C ALA A 90 -16.08 1.00 -2.19
N LYS A 91 -14.99 0.25 -2.42
CA LYS A 91 -15.03 -1.21 -2.56
C LYS A 91 -14.93 -1.96 -1.23
N LEU A 92 -14.24 -1.39 -0.23
CA LEU A 92 -14.24 -1.93 1.14
C LEU A 92 -15.65 -1.85 1.75
N THR A 93 -16.36 -0.74 1.54
CA THR A 93 -17.74 -0.57 2.04
C THR A 93 -18.74 -1.49 1.33
N ALA A 94 -18.58 -1.73 0.03
CA ALA A 94 -19.46 -2.64 -0.73
C ALA A 94 -19.36 -4.11 -0.28
N ARG A 95 -18.23 -4.54 0.30
CA ARG A 95 -17.98 -5.92 0.75
C ARG A 95 -18.35 -6.20 2.21
N ILE A 96 -18.66 -5.19 3.02
CA ILE A 96 -19.15 -5.35 4.40
C ILE A 96 -20.68 -5.53 4.42
N LEU A 97 -21.37 -5.15 3.33
CA LEU A 97 -22.83 -5.13 3.23
C LEU A 97 -23.41 -6.27 2.36
N THR A 98 -22.59 -7.25 1.99
CA THR A 98 -22.99 -8.50 1.29
C THR A 98 -22.42 -9.70 2.02
#